data_AF-I1YZZ9-F1
#
_entry.id   AF-I1YZZ9-F1
#
_cell.length_a   1.000
_cell.length_b   1.000
_cell.length_c   1.000
_cell.angle_alpha   90.00
_cell.angle_beta   90.00
_cell.angle_gamma   90.00
#
_symmetry.space_group_name_H-M   'P 1'
#
loop_
_entity.id
_entity.type
_entity.pdbx_description
1 polymer ?
#
loop_
_entity_poly.entity_id
_entity_poly.type
_entity_poly.pdbx_seq_one_letter_code
_entity_poly.pdbx_strand_id
1 'polypeptide(L)'
;MLDLTFFQLCLPTLMLSQIIYCNFTKKLDIMVSKGEELFTGVVPILVELDGDVNGHKFSVSGEGEGDATYGKLTLKFICTTGKLPVPWPTLVTTFSYGVQCFSRYPDHMKRHDFFKSAMPEGYVQERTISFKDNGNYKTRAEVKFEGDTLVNRIELKGIDFKEDGNILGHKLEYNYNSHNVYITADKQKNGIKANFKIRHNIEDGSVQLADHYQQNTPIGDGPVLLPDNHYLSTQSALSKDPNEKRDHMVLLEFVTAAGITHGMDQAKPLSQEESTLIERATATINSIPISEDYSVASAALSSDGRIFTGVNVYHFTGGPCAELVVLGTAAAAAAGNLTCIVAIGNENRGILSPCGRCRQVLLDLHPGIKAIVKDSDGQPAAVGIRELLPSGYVWEGDIEFLQDEMRL
;
A
#
# COMPACT_ATOMS: atom_id res chain seq x y z
N MET A 1 -18.40 -53.35 -3.13
CA MET A 1 -18.27 -52.74 -4.48
C MET A 1 -18.45 -51.24 -4.28
N LEU A 2 -17.34 -50.53 -4.09
CA LEU A 2 -17.34 -49.07 -3.95
C LEU A 2 -17.34 -48.48 -5.37
N ASP A 3 -18.26 -47.56 -5.60
CA ASP A 3 -18.58 -47.00 -6.91
C ASP A 3 -17.44 -46.10 -7.40
N LEU A 4 -16.72 -46.58 -8.42
CA LEU A 4 -15.53 -45.96 -9.02
C LEU A 4 -15.88 -44.77 -9.95
N THR A 5 -17.15 -44.38 -10.05
CA THR A 5 -17.60 -43.34 -10.98
C THR A 5 -17.49 -41.91 -10.45
N PHE A 6 -17.33 -41.70 -9.14
CA PHE A 6 -17.22 -40.34 -8.56
C PHE A 6 -15.81 -39.73 -8.63
N PHE A 7 -14.76 -40.55 -8.76
CA PHE A 7 -13.37 -40.07 -8.83
C PHE A 7 -12.97 -39.53 -10.21
N GLN A 8 -13.75 -39.81 -11.26
CA GLN A 8 -13.42 -39.40 -12.63
C GLN A 8 -13.90 -37.97 -12.98
N LEU A 9 -14.76 -37.36 -12.16
CA LEU A 9 -15.41 -36.06 -12.45
C LEU A 9 -14.75 -34.85 -11.76
N CYS A 10 -13.87 -35.04 -10.78
CA CYS A 10 -13.19 -33.94 -10.07
C CYS A 10 -11.79 -33.59 -10.59
N LEU A 11 -11.11 -34.51 -11.31
CA LEU A 11 -9.79 -34.25 -11.89
C LEU A 11 -9.77 -33.13 -12.96
N PRO A 12 -10.77 -33.00 -13.87
CA PRO A 12 -10.72 -31.99 -14.92
C PRO A 12 -10.82 -30.56 -14.36
N THR A 13 -11.57 -30.35 -13.29
CA THR A 13 -11.82 -29.02 -12.71
C THR A 13 -10.60 -28.47 -11.97
N LEU A 14 -9.84 -29.32 -11.29
CA LEU A 14 -8.56 -28.99 -10.66
C LEU A 14 -7.43 -28.75 -11.68
N MET A 15 -7.40 -29.51 -12.78
CA MET A 15 -6.45 -29.24 -13.86
C MET A 15 -6.80 -27.97 -14.63
N LEU A 16 -8.07 -27.70 -14.90
CA LEU A 16 -8.49 -26.43 -15.52
C LEU A 16 -8.15 -25.23 -14.64
N SER A 17 -8.39 -25.30 -13.33
CA SER A 17 -8.06 -24.20 -12.41
C SER A 17 -6.56 -23.95 -12.33
N GLN A 18 -5.73 -25.00 -12.30
CA GLN A 18 -4.27 -24.87 -12.33
C GLN A 18 -3.75 -24.33 -13.67
N ILE A 19 -4.34 -24.72 -14.80
CA ILE A 19 -3.95 -24.21 -16.13
C ILE A 19 -4.36 -22.74 -16.29
N ILE A 20 -5.56 -22.37 -15.85
CA ILE A 20 -6.03 -20.97 -15.87
C ILE A 20 -5.16 -20.10 -14.95
N TYR A 21 -4.86 -20.57 -13.75
CA TYR A 21 -3.97 -19.88 -12.81
C TYR A 21 -2.54 -19.74 -13.37
N CYS A 22 -1.99 -20.78 -13.98
CA CYS A 22 -0.66 -20.76 -14.61
C CYS A 22 -0.59 -19.81 -15.82
N ASN A 23 -1.66 -19.71 -16.62
CA ASN A 23 -1.72 -18.77 -17.74
C ASN A 23 -1.93 -17.32 -17.28
N PHE A 24 -2.70 -17.10 -16.20
CA PHE A 24 -2.91 -15.79 -15.61
C PHE A 24 -1.62 -15.23 -14.99
N THR A 25 -0.92 -16.06 -14.20
CA THR A 25 0.38 -15.71 -13.59
C THR A 25 1.44 -15.38 -14.65
N LYS A 26 1.58 -16.20 -15.70
CA LYS A 26 2.49 -15.88 -16.82
C LYS A 26 2.20 -14.54 -17.49
N LYS A 27 0.92 -14.18 -17.66
CA LYS A 27 0.55 -12.90 -18.29
C LYS A 27 0.91 -11.71 -17.39
N LEU A 28 0.73 -11.88 -16.08
CA LEU A 28 1.09 -10.91 -15.06
C LEU A 28 2.61 -10.67 -15.03
N ASP A 29 3.40 -11.75 -15.04
CA ASP A 29 4.87 -11.70 -15.04
C ASP A 29 5.42 -10.99 -16.30
N ILE A 30 4.80 -11.23 -17.47
CA ILE A 30 5.19 -10.55 -18.72
C ILE A 30 4.91 -9.05 -18.63
N MET A 31 3.80 -8.63 -18.05
CA MET A 31 3.47 -7.21 -17.90
C MET A 31 4.39 -6.51 -16.89
N VAL A 32 4.70 -7.17 -15.77
CA VAL A 32 5.68 -6.69 -14.79
C VAL A 32 7.03 -6.48 -15.48
N SER A 33 7.56 -7.50 -16.17
CA SER A 33 8.87 -7.42 -16.82
C SER A 33 8.97 -6.29 -17.86
N LYS A 34 7.98 -6.14 -18.76
CA LYS A 34 8.04 -5.12 -19.82
C LYS A 34 8.01 -3.68 -19.30
N GLY A 35 7.13 -3.40 -18.33
CA GLY A 35 7.04 -2.07 -17.73
C GLY A 35 8.29 -1.75 -16.91
N GLU A 36 8.81 -2.71 -16.16
CA GLU A 36 10.00 -2.52 -15.32
C GLU A 36 11.28 -2.33 -16.12
N GLU A 37 11.44 -2.99 -17.27
CA GLU A 37 12.64 -2.88 -18.11
C GLU A 37 12.97 -1.42 -18.47
N LEU A 38 11.94 -0.60 -18.71
CA LEU A 38 12.06 0.83 -19.01
C LEU A 38 12.61 1.68 -17.85
N PHE A 39 12.65 1.14 -16.63
CA PHE A 39 13.05 1.84 -15.41
C PHE A 39 14.21 1.15 -14.67
N THR A 40 14.97 0.28 -15.35
CA THR A 40 16.13 -0.45 -14.77
C THR A 40 17.38 0.41 -14.54
N GLY A 41 17.26 1.74 -14.61
CA GLY A 41 18.33 2.69 -14.35
C GLY A 41 17.81 4.11 -14.17
N VAL A 42 18.72 5.08 -14.34
CA VAL A 42 18.38 6.51 -14.27
C VAL A 42 17.69 6.91 -15.57
N VAL A 43 16.49 7.47 -15.46
CA VAL A 43 15.69 7.95 -16.60
C VAL A 43 15.58 9.46 -16.53
N PRO A 44 15.90 10.19 -17.61
CA PRO A 44 15.71 11.64 -17.66
C PRO A 44 14.23 11.99 -17.64
N ILE A 45 13.90 13.07 -16.96
CA ILE A 45 12.52 13.56 -16.77
C ILE A 45 12.41 14.98 -17.30
N LEU A 46 11.33 15.22 -18.05
CA LEU A 46 10.86 16.55 -18.42
C LEU A 46 9.45 16.76 -17.85
N VAL A 47 9.22 17.92 -17.23
CA VAL A 47 7.92 18.35 -16.74
C VAL A 47 7.58 19.69 -17.35
N GLU A 48 6.40 19.81 -17.94
CA GLU A 48 5.90 21.08 -18.45
C GLU A 48 4.49 21.32 -17.90
N LEU A 49 4.26 22.52 -17.35
CA LEU A 49 2.97 22.92 -16.83
C LEU A 49 2.57 24.27 -17.41
N ASP A 50 1.35 24.33 -17.94
CA ASP A 50 0.63 25.57 -18.20
C ASP A 50 -0.49 25.75 -17.18
N GLY A 51 -0.44 26.87 -16.47
CA GLY A 51 -1.28 27.15 -15.31
C GLY A 51 -2.06 28.45 -15.45
N ASP A 52 -3.27 28.44 -14.90
CA ASP A 52 -4.12 29.63 -14.75
C ASP A 52 -4.84 29.55 -13.40
N VAL A 53 -4.48 30.40 -12.44
CA VAL A 53 -5.13 30.47 -11.11
C VAL A 53 -5.75 31.84 -10.96
N ASN A 54 -7.08 31.92 -10.83
CA ASN A 54 -7.82 33.20 -10.78
C ASN A 54 -7.51 34.14 -11.99
N GLY A 55 -7.10 33.61 -13.14
CA GLY A 55 -6.69 34.42 -14.30
C GLY A 55 -5.21 34.81 -14.31
N HIS A 56 -4.47 34.54 -13.22
CA HIS A 56 -3.01 34.64 -13.21
C HIS A 56 -2.41 33.47 -13.99
N LYS A 57 -2.02 33.74 -15.23
CA LYS A 57 -1.38 32.75 -16.11
C LYS A 57 0.10 32.60 -15.79
N PHE A 58 0.59 31.37 -15.79
CA PHE A 58 1.98 31.06 -15.58
C PHE A 58 2.37 29.75 -16.28
N SER A 59 3.65 29.60 -16.59
CA SER A 59 4.20 28.34 -17.09
C SER A 59 5.41 27.93 -16.27
N VAL A 60 5.57 26.62 -16.08
CA VAL A 60 6.70 26.02 -15.37
C VAL A 60 7.32 24.93 -16.24
N SER A 61 8.65 24.94 -16.35
CA SER A 61 9.43 23.87 -16.95
C SER A 61 10.32 23.25 -15.89
N GLY A 62 10.35 21.92 -15.83
CA GLY A 62 11.16 21.15 -14.91
C GLY A 62 11.98 20.10 -15.62
N GLU A 63 13.23 19.96 -15.23
CA GLU A 63 14.15 18.94 -15.75
C GLU A 63 14.83 18.22 -14.60
N GLY A 64 15.21 16.97 -14.84
CA GLY A 64 16.00 16.19 -13.91
C GLY A 64 15.95 14.71 -14.24
N GLU A 65 15.97 13.87 -13.21
CA GLU A 65 16.09 12.43 -13.37
C GLU A 65 15.35 11.67 -12.28
N GLY A 66 14.95 10.45 -12.61
CA GLY A 66 14.35 9.50 -11.69
C GLY A 66 15.06 8.15 -11.73
N ASP A 67 15.13 7.50 -10.58
CA ASP A 67 15.65 6.15 -10.42
C ASP A 67 14.64 5.34 -9.59
N ALA A 68 13.86 4.51 -10.29
CA ALA A 68 12.80 3.72 -9.67
C ALA A 68 13.33 2.60 -8.76
N THR A 69 14.60 2.19 -8.95
CA THR A 69 15.25 1.17 -8.10
C THR A 69 15.35 1.67 -6.65
N TYR A 70 15.63 2.96 -6.49
CA TYR A 70 15.71 3.61 -5.17
C TYR A 70 14.45 4.40 -4.82
N GLY A 71 13.48 4.45 -5.72
CA GLY A 71 12.27 5.25 -5.54
C GLY A 71 12.57 6.75 -5.52
N LYS A 72 13.62 7.20 -6.23
CA LYS A 72 14.23 8.52 -6.05
C LYS A 72 13.95 9.41 -7.26
N LEU A 73 13.64 10.68 -7.00
CA LEU A 73 13.46 11.73 -8.00
C LEU A 73 14.32 12.95 -7.63
N THR A 74 15.01 13.53 -8.60
CA THR A 74 15.72 14.82 -8.44
C THR A 74 15.33 15.74 -9.58
N LEU A 75 14.65 16.85 -9.28
CA LEU A 75 14.07 17.75 -10.28
C LEU A 75 14.36 19.21 -9.94
N LYS A 76 14.64 20.03 -10.96
CA LYS A 76 14.70 21.49 -10.86
C LYS A 76 13.61 22.09 -11.73
N PHE A 77 12.72 22.85 -11.12
CA PHE A 77 11.60 23.55 -11.76
C PHE A 77 11.88 25.04 -11.83
N ILE A 78 11.53 25.68 -12.95
CA ILE A 78 11.67 27.11 -13.18
C ILE A 78 10.33 27.65 -13.67
N CYS A 79 9.85 28.73 -13.05
CA CYS A 79 8.75 29.51 -13.60
C CYS A 79 9.26 30.30 -14.81
N THR A 80 8.81 29.96 -16.02
CA THR A 80 9.31 30.54 -17.26
C THR A 80 8.63 31.87 -17.61
N THR A 81 7.54 32.19 -16.92
CA THR A 81 6.75 33.42 -17.10
C THR A 81 7.01 34.48 -16.04
N GLY A 82 8.07 34.34 -15.23
CA GLY A 82 8.46 35.30 -14.20
C GLY A 82 8.21 34.80 -12.78
N LYS A 83 7.60 35.62 -11.92
CA LYS A 83 7.25 35.22 -10.55
C LYS A 83 6.05 34.26 -10.59
N LEU A 84 6.15 33.14 -9.89
CA LEU A 84 5.06 32.19 -9.75
C LEU A 84 3.93 32.84 -8.93
N PRO A 85 2.65 32.79 -9.36
CA PRO A 85 1.54 33.45 -8.65
C PRO A 85 1.01 32.64 -7.45
N VAL A 86 1.58 31.45 -7.20
CA VAL A 86 1.21 30.57 -6.10
C VAL A 86 2.49 30.04 -5.42
N PRO A 87 2.44 29.56 -4.17
CA PRO A 87 3.61 29.04 -3.49
C PRO A 87 4.05 27.72 -4.10
N TRP A 88 5.34 27.55 -4.38
CA TRP A 88 5.91 26.31 -4.91
C TRP A 88 5.42 25.01 -4.24
N PRO A 89 5.29 24.92 -2.89
CA PRO A 89 4.78 23.72 -2.24
C PRO A 89 3.40 23.26 -2.74
N THR A 90 2.52 24.16 -3.19
CA THR A 90 1.17 23.78 -3.65
C THR A 90 1.18 23.04 -4.99
N LEU A 91 2.30 23.08 -5.72
CA LEU A 91 2.45 22.45 -7.03
C LEU A 91 3.26 21.14 -6.99
N VAL A 92 3.86 20.78 -5.85
CA VAL A 92 4.73 19.58 -5.71
C VAL A 92 4.02 18.31 -6.19
N THR A 93 2.78 18.07 -5.76
CA THR A 93 2.00 16.88 -6.15
C THR A 93 1.65 16.88 -7.63
N THR A 94 1.39 18.05 -8.20
CA THR A 94 1.10 18.20 -9.63
C THR A 94 2.33 17.89 -10.48
N PHE A 95 3.53 18.24 -10.01
CA PHE A 95 4.79 17.95 -10.71
C PHE A 95 5.30 16.52 -10.51
N SER A 96 5.65 16.17 -9.26
CA SER A 96 6.45 14.97 -8.93
C SER A 96 5.59 13.77 -8.59
N TYR A 97 4.46 13.97 -7.90
CA TYR A 97 3.42 12.93 -7.83
C TYR A 97 2.71 12.81 -9.20
N GLY A 98 3.09 13.62 -10.19
CA GLY A 98 2.90 13.40 -11.63
C GLY A 98 3.55 12.13 -12.15
N VAL A 99 4.76 11.84 -11.66
CA VAL A 99 5.64 10.78 -12.17
C VAL A 99 5.77 9.62 -11.18
N GLN A 100 4.64 9.18 -10.63
CA GLN A 100 4.56 8.06 -9.67
C GLN A 100 5.08 6.72 -10.23
N CYS A 101 5.33 6.62 -11.54
CA CYS A 101 6.08 5.51 -12.16
C CYS A 101 7.49 5.33 -11.56
N PHE A 102 8.09 6.36 -10.95
CA PHE A 102 9.36 6.23 -10.23
C PHE A 102 9.24 5.71 -8.79
N SER A 103 8.04 5.34 -8.33
CA SER A 103 7.89 4.71 -7.01
C SER A 103 8.63 3.39 -6.94
N ARG A 104 9.32 3.13 -5.83
CA ARG A 104 9.91 1.80 -5.57
C ARG A 104 8.83 0.85 -5.08
N TYR A 105 8.44 -0.10 -5.92
CA TYR A 105 7.62 -1.24 -5.51
C TYR A 105 8.54 -2.37 -5.02
N PRO A 106 8.38 -2.86 -3.78
CA PRO A 106 9.04 -4.09 -3.34
C PRO A 106 8.74 -5.25 -4.28
N ASP A 107 9.62 -6.25 -4.35
CA ASP A 107 9.47 -7.38 -5.30
C ASP A 107 8.10 -8.06 -5.23
N HIS A 108 7.57 -8.26 -4.01
CA HIS A 108 6.23 -8.83 -3.77
C HIS A 108 5.07 -7.85 -3.95
N MET A 109 5.33 -6.67 -4.50
CA MET A 109 4.30 -5.69 -4.81
C MET A 109 4.35 -5.24 -6.27
N LYS A 110 5.32 -5.73 -7.06
CA LYS A 110 5.51 -5.32 -8.46
C LYS A 110 4.26 -5.54 -9.31
N ARG A 111 3.48 -6.59 -9.04
CA ARG A 111 2.19 -6.84 -9.69
C ARG A 111 1.08 -5.83 -9.39
N HIS A 112 1.34 -4.88 -8.50
CA HIS A 112 0.45 -3.77 -8.17
C HIS A 112 0.97 -2.43 -8.71
N ASP A 113 2.04 -2.43 -9.52
CA ASP A 113 2.58 -1.22 -10.14
C ASP A 113 1.82 -0.87 -11.43
N PHE A 114 0.66 -0.23 -11.26
CA PHE A 114 -0.12 0.31 -12.38
C PHE A 114 0.73 1.26 -13.25
N PHE A 115 1.50 2.13 -12.62
CA PHE A 115 2.17 3.24 -13.28
C PHE A 115 3.21 2.77 -14.29
N LYS A 116 4.07 1.82 -13.92
CA LYS A 116 5.04 1.24 -14.86
C LYS A 116 4.37 0.34 -15.90
N SER A 117 3.29 -0.37 -15.54
CA SER A 117 2.60 -1.24 -16.49
C SER A 117 1.91 -0.51 -17.65
N ALA A 118 1.61 0.78 -17.48
CA ALA A 118 1.03 1.61 -18.52
C ALA A 118 2.07 2.18 -19.50
N MET A 119 3.37 1.99 -19.25
CA MET A 119 4.44 2.51 -20.09
C MET A 119 4.78 1.54 -21.24
N PRO A 120 5.26 2.06 -22.40
CA PRO A 120 5.66 3.44 -22.67
C PRO A 120 4.53 4.41 -23.09
N GLU A 121 3.36 3.90 -23.49
CA GLU A 121 2.23 4.71 -23.96
C GLU A 121 1.75 5.72 -22.91
N GLY A 122 1.87 5.33 -21.64
CA GLY A 122 1.67 6.18 -20.49
C GLY A 122 0.25 6.20 -19.96
N TYR A 123 -0.01 7.16 -19.08
CA TYR A 123 -1.30 7.36 -18.45
C TYR A 123 -1.68 8.84 -18.40
N VAL A 124 -2.99 9.09 -18.44
CA VAL A 124 -3.57 10.37 -18.05
C VAL A 124 -3.73 10.39 -16.55
N GLN A 125 -3.30 11.46 -15.89
CA GLN A 125 -3.51 11.71 -14.47
C GLN A 125 -4.35 12.98 -14.27
N GLU A 126 -5.49 12.83 -13.62
CA GLU A 126 -6.41 13.92 -13.33
C GLU A 126 -6.54 14.12 -11.82
N ARG A 127 -6.57 15.38 -11.37
CA ARG A 127 -6.84 15.70 -9.97
C ARG A 127 -7.81 16.85 -9.80
N THR A 128 -8.55 16.78 -8.69
CA THR A 128 -9.12 17.96 -8.03
C THR A 128 -8.44 18.11 -6.67
N ILE A 129 -7.90 19.29 -6.41
CA ILE A 129 -7.18 19.63 -5.19
C ILE A 129 -7.92 20.78 -4.51
N SER A 130 -8.62 20.48 -3.42
CA SER A 130 -9.43 21.46 -2.69
C SER A 130 -8.66 22.01 -1.50
N PHE A 131 -8.33 23.30 -1.52
CA PHE A 131 -7.67 23.97 -0.40
C PHE A 131 -8.74 24.37 0.61
N LYS A 132 -8.63 23.85 1.84
CA LYS A 132 -9.62 24.13 2.89
C LYS A 132 -9.76 25.65 3.09
N ASP A 133 -11.00 26.12 3.14
CA ASP A 133 -11.37 27.54 3.30
C ASP A 133 -10.78 28.48 2.22
N ASN A 134 -10.44 27.93 1.05
CA ASN A 134 -9.87 28.62 -0.09
C ASN A 134 -10.35 28.00 -1.43
N GLY A 135 -9.65 28.31 -2.53
CA GLY A 135 -9.97 27.82 -3.87
C GLY A 135 -9.61 26.35 -4.11
N ASN A 136 -9.72 25.92 -5.37
CA ASN A 136 -9.36 24.56 -5.79
C ASN A 136 -8.56 24.57 -7.10
N TYR A 137 -7.65 23.61 -7.25
CA TYR A 137 -7.04 23.28 -8.53
C TYR A 137 -7.77 22.11 -9.19
N LYS A 138 -7.88 22.18 -10.51
CA LYS A 138 -8.14 21.02 -11.38
C LYS A 138 -6.94 20.86 -12.29
N THR A 139 -6.43 19.63 -12.38
CA THR A 139 -5.27 19.33 -13.22
C THR A 139 -5.57 18.15 -14.12
N ARG A 140 -5.10 18.22 -15.37
CA ARG A 140 -5.00 17.07 -16.27
C ARG A 140 -3.56 16.99 -16.75
N ALA A 141 -2.96 15.81 -16.62
CA ALA A 141 -1.60 15.56 -17.04
C ALA A 141 -1.51 14.30 -17.91
N GLU A 142 -0.61 14.30 -18.88
CA GLU A 142 -0.20 13.10 -19.61
C GLU A 142 1.24 12.76 -19.24
N VAL A 143 1.44 11.52 -18.80
CA VAL A 143 2.74 11.02 -18.35
C VAL A 143 3.10 9.82 -19.21
N LYS A 144 4.11 9.96 -20.07
CA LYS A 144 4.50 8.96 -21.08
C LYS A 144 5.95 9.13 -21.49
N PHE A 145 6.53 8.12 -22.14
CA PHE A 145 7.84 8.27 -22.75
C PHE A 145 7.77 9.04 -24.07
N GLU A 146 8.67 10.00 -24.26
CA GLU A 146 8.96 10.65 -25.53
C GLU A 146 10.44 10.39 -25.86
N GLY A 147 10.70 9.33 -26.65
CA GLY A 147 12.05 8.78 -26.78
C GLY A 147 12.51 8.15 -25.46
N ASP A 148 13.71 8.51 -25.01
CA ASP A 148 14.29 8.00 -23.76
C ASP A 148 13.94 8.85 -22.52
N THR A 149 13.14 9.91 -22.71
CA THR A 149 12.73 10.83 -21.64
C THR A 149 11.32 10.55 -21.18
N LEU A 150 11.13 10.44 -19.87
CA LEU A 150 9.80 10.40 -19.27
C LEU A 150 9.26 11.83 -19.17
N VAL A 151 8.17 12.09 -19.87
CA VAL A 151 7.58 13.43 -19.98
C VAL A 151 6.27 13.51 -19.22
N ASN A 152 6.10 14.57 -18.42
CA ASN A 152 4.86 14.90 -17.72
C ASN A 152 4.37 16.29 -18.19
N ARG A 153 3.33 16.32 -19.05
CA ARG A 153 2.73 17.56 -19.58
C ARG A 153 1.41 17.84 -18.87
N ILE A 154 1.28 19.02 -18.27
CA ILE A 154 0.21 19.33 -17.32
C ILE A 154 -0.54 20.61 -17.73
N GLU A 155 -1.86 20.56 -17.68
CA GLU A 155 -2.72 21.74 -17.63
C GLU A 155 -3.29 21.89 -16.22
N LEU A 156 -3.18 23.10 -15.64
CA LEU A 156 -3.73 23.43 -14.33
C LEU A 156 -4.68 24.62 -14.41
N LYS A 157 -5.89 24.45 -13.89
CA LYS A 157 -6.85 25.54 -13.67
C LYS A 157 -7.18 25.67 -12.18
N GLY A 158 -6.91 26.83 -11.60
CA GLY A 158 -7.31 27.22 -10.26
C GLY A 158 -8.41 28.27 -10.28
N ILE A 159 -9.43 28.09 -9.44
CA ILE A 159 -10.56 29.02 -9.29
C ILE A 159 -10.90 29.22 -7.81
N ASP A 160 -11.62 30.31 -7.53
CA ASP A 160 -12.18 30.66 -6.23
C ASP A 160 -11.15 30.85 -5.12
N PHE A 161 -9.91 31.21 -5.48
CA PHE A 161 -8.89 31.55 -4.50
C PHE A 161 -9.13 32.94 -3.92
N LYS A 162 -8.87 33.10 -2.63
CA LYS A 162 -8.86 34.42 -1.97
C LYS A 162 -7.55 35.12 -2.30
N GLU A 163 -7.61 36.34 -2.83
CA GLU A 163 -6.43 37.14 -3.20
C GLU A 163 -5.46 37.37 -2.03
N ASP A 164 -5.99 37.55 -0.83
CA ASP A 164 -5.23 37.71 0.42
C ASP A 164 -5.10 36.40 1.23
N GLY A 165 -5.56 35.28 0.68
CA GLY A 165 -5.49 33.96 1.30
C GLY A 165 -4.08 33.37 1.32
N ASN A 166 -3.93 32.17 1.89
CA ASN A 166 -2.60 31.56 2.07
C ASN A 166 -1.88 31.23 0.75
N ILE A 167 -2.62 31.01 -0.32
CA ILE A 167 -2.08 30.66 -1.64
C ILE A 167 -1.66 31.94 -2.38
N LEU A 168 -2.60 32.77 -2.83
CA LEU A 168 -2.27 33.99 -3.61
C LEU A 168 -1.53 35.04 -2.77
N GLY A 169 -1.72 35.05 -1.44
CA GLY A 169 -0.97 35.87 -0.50
C GLY A 169 0.41 35.32 -0.12
N HIS A 170 0.84 34.19 -0.67
CA HIS A 170 2.15 33.58 -0.42
C HIS A 170 2.53 33.39 1.05
N LYS A 171 1.66 32.75 1.85
CA LYS A 171 1.83 32.59 3.31
C LYS A 171 2.28 31.18 3.73
N LEU A 172 2.70 30.34 2.77
CA LEU A 172 3.12 28.96 3.03
C LEU A 172 4.63 28.89 3.17
N GLU A 173 5.10 28.14 4.17
CA GLU A 173 6.52 27.86 4.34
C GLU A 173 7.09 27.10 3.13
N TYR A 174 8.36 27.33 2.84
CA TYR A 174 9.07 26.62 1.77
C TYR A 174 9.59 25.26 2.25
N ASN A 175 8.67 24.34 2.56
CA ASN A 175 8.96 22.97 2.95
C ASN A 175 7.85 22.02 2.48
N TYR A 176 8.03 20.73 2.76
CA TYR A 176 7.04 19.71 2.42
C TYR A 176 7.05 18.59 3.45
N ASN A 177 5.88 18.27 4.00
CA ASN A 177 5.72 17.19 4.97
C ASN A 177 5.73 15.82 4.27
N SER A 178 6.04 14.74 4.99
CA SER A 178 5.83 13.38 4.51
C SER A 178 4.35 12.99 4.53
N HIS A 179 3.92 12.21 3.55
CA HIS A 179 2.52 11.79 3.40
C HIS A 179 2.40 10.36 2.85
N ASN A 180 1.23 9.76 3.04
CA ASN A 180 0.85 8.50 2.40
C ASN A 180 -0.26 8.77 1.37
N VAL A 181 -0.08 8.23 0.17
CA VAL A 181 -1.05 8.28 -0.93
C VAL A 181 -1.73 6.92 -1.03
N TYR A 182 -3.01 6.84 -0.67
CA TYR A 182 -3.76 5.57 -0.69
C TYR A 182 -4.31 5.31 -2.08
N ILE A 183 -3.96 4.16 -2.65
CA ILE A 183 -4.29 3.74 -4.02
C ILE A 183 -5.30 2.59 -3.99
N THR A 184 -6.28 2.65 -4.89
CA THR A 184 -7.24 1.59 -5.16
C THR A 184 -7.50 1.45 -6.65
N ALA A 185 -7.79 0.25 -7.14
CA ALA A 185 -8.14 0.02 -8.53
C ALA A 185 -9.49 0.67 -8.90
N ASP A 186 -9.55 1.28 -10.09
CA ASP A 186 -10.78 1.66 -10.77
C ASP A 186 -11.01 0.71 -11.96
N LYS A 187 -11.60 -0.45 -11.68
CA LYS A 187 -11.87 -1.48 -12.69
C LYS A 187 -12.78 -0.99 -13.81
N GLN A 188 -13.63 0.01 -13.57
CA GLN A 188 -14.55 0.55 -14.59
C GLN A 188 -13.81 1.38 -15.64
N LYS A 189 -12.71 2.03 -15.26
CA LYS A 189 -11.88 2.84 -16.14
C LYS A 189 -10.53 2.19 -16.47
N ASN A 190 -10.36 0.91 -16.15
CA ASN A 190 -9.10 0.19 -16.35
C ASN A 190 -7.89 0.94 -15.76
N GLY A 191 -8.06 1.52 -14.57
CA GLY A 191 -7.10 2.44 -13.98
C GLY A 191 -7.06 2.40 -12.47
N ILE A 192 -6.68 3.52 -11.85
CA ILE A 192 -6.62 3.66 -10.38
C ILE A 192 -7.27 4.96 -9.91
N LYS A 193 -7.65 4.98 -8.64
CA LYS A 193 -7.98 6.18 -7.88
C LYS A 193 -7.03 6.31 -6.69
N ALA A 194 -6.76 7.55 -6.30
CA ALA A 194 -6.08 7.84 -5.06
C ALA A 194 -6.73 8.99 -4.31
N ASN A 195 -6.68 8.93 -2.98
CA ASN A 195 -7.17 9.99 -2.10
C ASN A 195 -6.16 10.23 -0.98
N PHE A 196 -5.84 11.50 -0.74
CA PHE A 196 -4.89 11.88 0.31
C PHE A 196 -5.04 13.36 0.67
N LYS A 197 -4.56 13.73 1.85
CA LYS A 197 -4.59 15.11 2.34
C LYS A 197 -3.18 15.59 2.56
N ILE A 198 -2.82 16.66 1.89
CA ILE A 198 -1.57 17.37 2.11
C ILE A 198 -1.78 18.43 3.20
N ARG A 199 -0.78 18.55 4.07
CA ARG A 199 -0.69 19.56 5.11
C ARG A 199 0.46 20.50 4.75
N HIS A 200 0.15 21.68 4.22
CA HIS A 200 1.16 22.73 4.02
C HIS A 200 1.32 23.54 5.31
N ASN A 201 2.55 23.74 5.74
CA ASN A 201 2.84 24.58 6.90
C ASN A 201 2.65 26.06 6.49
N ILE A 202 1.94 26.82 7.32
CA ILE A 202 1.74 28.25 7.15
C ILE A 202 2.79 28.97 8.00
N GLU A 203 3.30 30.12 7.56
CA GLU A 203 4.33 30.91 8.25
C GLU A 203 3.95 31.33 9.69
N ASP A 204 2.65 31.31 10.04
CA ASP A 204 2.15 31.59 11.39
C ASP A 204 2.16 30.37 12.32
N GLY A 205 2.64 29.22 11.84
CA GLY A 205 2.69 27.94 12.55
C GLY A 205 1.42 27.09 12.43
N SER A 206 0.38 27.58 11.74
CA SER A 206 -0.83 26.80 11.43
C SER A 206 -0.66 25.96 10.15
N VAL A 207 -1.73 25.28 9.70
CA VAL A 207 -1.68 24.34 8.57
C VAL A 207 -2.76 24.65 7.54
N GLN A 208 -2.37 24.78 6.27
CA GLN A 208 -3.27 24.80 5.12
C GLN A 208 -3.47 23.37 4.62
N LEU A 209 -4.71 22.88 4.70
CA LEU A 209 -5.08 21.58 4.15
C LEU A 209 -5.35 21.68 2.64
N ALA A 210 -4.86 20.69 1.89
CA ALA A 210 -5.17 20.49 0.49
C ALA A 210 -5.64 19.03 0.25
N ASP A 211 -6.94 18.85 0.03
CA ASP A 211 -7.58 17.55 -0.16
C ASP A 211 -7.48 17.11 -1.62
N HIS A 212 -6.82 15.99 -1.88
CA HIS A 212 -6.54 15.49 -3.22
C HIS A 212 -7.46 14.32 -3.56
N TYR A 213 -8.16 14.46 -4.69
CA TYR A 213 -8.82 13.37 -5.39
C TYR A 213 -8.09 13.15 -6.70
N GLN A 214 -7.63 11.94 -6.94
CA GLN A 214 -6.84 11.57 -8.11
C GLN A 214 -7.45 10.39 -8.84
N GLN A 215 -7.34 10.43 -10.18
CA GLN A 215 -7.64 9.32 -11.06
C GLN A 215 -6.54 9.19 -12.11
N ASN A 216 -6.12 7.95 -12.39
CA ASN A 216 -5.24 7.65 -13.51
C ASN A 216 -5.90 6.64 -14.44
N THR A 217 -5.76 6.87 -15.74
CA THR A 217 -6.31 6.03 -16.81
C THR A 217 -5.20 5.79 -17.84
N PRO A 218 -4.98 4.57 -18.33
CA PRO A 218 -3.96 4.32 -19.35
C PRO A 218 -4.29 5.07 -20.65
N ILE A 219 -3.25 5.50 -21.37
CA ILE A 219 -3.39 6.11 -22.70
C ILE A 219 -3.52 5.02 -23.77
N GLY A 220 -2.75 3.92 -23.64
CA GLY A 220 -2.81 2.80 -24.55
C GLY A 220 -3.94 1.80 -24.23
N ASP A 221 -4.32 1.01 -25.24
CA ASP A 221 -5.29 -0.10 -25.10
C ASP A 221 -4.67 -1.40 -24.57
N GLY A 222 -3.37 -1.37 -24.25
CA GLY A 222 -2.63 -2.49 -23.70
C GLY A 222 -3.13 -2.91 -22.31
N PRO A 223 -2.88 -4.17 -21.90
CA PRO A 223 -3.22 -4.62 -20.56
C PRO A 223 -2.35 -3.90 -19.52
N VAL A 224 -2.98 -3.49 -18.41
CA VAL A 224 -2.32 -2.83 -17.26
C VAL A 224 -2.53 -3.61 -15.98
N LEU A 225 -1.63 -3.39 -15.00
CA LEU A 225 -1.74 -3.98 -13.67
C LEU A 225 -2.74 -3.17 -12.85
N LEU A 226 -3.86 -3.80 -12.48
CA LEU A 226 -4.82 -3.22 -11.55
C LEU A 226 -4.45 -3.65 -10.13
N PRO A 227 -4.12 -2.71 -9.23
CA PRO A 227 -3.57 -3.06 -7.93
C PRO A 227 -4.64 -3.44 -6.90
N ASP A 228 -4.23 -4.24 -5.92
CA ASP A 228 -4.94 -4.29 -4.65
C ASP A 228 -4.69 -2.99 -3.87
N ASN A 229 -5.49 -2.78 -2.83
CA ASN A 229 -5.35 -1.58 -2.00
C ASN A 229 -3.96 -1.54 -1.35
N HIS A 230 -3.25 -0.46 -1.58
CA HIS A 230 -1.92 -0.20 -1.01
C HIS A 230 -1.72 1.31 -0.87
N TYR A 231 -0.55 1.72 -0.41
CA TYR A 231 -0.21 3.14 -0.38
C TYR A 231 1.22 3.40 -0.85
N LEU A 232 1.46 4.62 -1.31
CA LEU A 232 2.80 5.14 -1.54
C LEU A 232 3.19 6.03 -0.36
N SER A 233 4.30 5.72 0.30
CA SER A 233 4.90 6.58 1.31
C SER A 233 5.87 7.54 0.64
N THR A 234 5.71 8.83 0.92
CA THR A 234 6.40 9.93 0.21
C THR A 234 7.17 10.81 1.18
N GLN A 235 8.39 11.17 0.81
CA GLN A 235 9.26 12.09 1.55
C GLN A 235 9.91 13.05 0.55
N SER A 236 9.74 14.36 0.78
CA SER A 236 10.19 15.38 -0.18
C SER A 236 11.00 16.45 0.55
N ALA A 237 12.10 16.89 -0.06
CA ALA A 237 12.92 17.99 0.41
C ALA A 237 12.96 19.07 -0.67
N LEU A 238 12.65 20.30 -0.26
CA LEU A 238 12.67 21.48 -1.14
C LEU A 238 13.94 22.28 -0.87
N SER A 239 14.60 22.74 -1.92
CA SER A 239 15.78 23.59 -1.81
C SER A 239 15.87 24.59 -2.96
N LYS A 240 16.90 25.45 -2.92
CA LYS A 240 17.18 26.46 -3.95
C LYS A 240 18.58 26.23 -4.51
N ASP A 241 18.72 26.44 -5.80
CA ASP A 241 20.01 26.57 -6.47
C ASP A 241 20.53 28.00 -6.26
N PRO A 242 21.67 28.19 -5.57
CA PRO A 242 22.20 29.52 -5.27
C PRO A 242 22.62 30.31 -6.53
N ASN A 243 22.77 29.65 -7.68
CA ASN A 243 23.15 30.28 -8.94
C ASN A 243 21.96 30.59 -9.85
N GLU A 244 20.77 30.08 -9.54
CA GLU A 244 19.56 30.33 -10.32
C GLU A 244 18.86 31.61 -9.85
N LYS A 245 18.75 32.59 -10.75
CA LYS A 245 18.14 33.89 -10.46
C LYS A 245 16.64 33.92 -10.71
N ARG A 246 16.11 33.00 -11.53
CA ARG A 246 14.68 32.91 -11.80
C ARG A 246 13.94 32.34 -10.60
N ASP A 247 12.63 32.55 -10.54
CA ASP A 247 11.79 31.89 -9.56
C ASP A 247 11.76 30.39 -9.86
N HIS A 248 12.19 29.58 -8.90
CA HIS A 248 12.49 28.16 -9.13
C HIS A 248 12.31 27.31 -7.86
N MET A 249 12.28 26.00 -8.02
CA MET A 249 12.31 25.02 -6.93
C MET A 249 13.22 23.86 -7.30
N VAL A 250 14.09 23.45 -6.38
CA VAL A 250 14.78 22.15 -6.46
C VAL A 250 14.06 21.19 -5.54
N LEU A 251 13.77 20.00 -6.05
CA LEU A 251 13.04 18.94 -5.36
C LEU A 251 13.88 17.66 -5.36
N LEU A 252 14.06 17.09 -4.18
CA LEU A 252 14.47 15.70 -3.99
C LEU A 252 13.31 14.94 -3.36
N GLU A 253 12.94 13.81 -3.93
CA GLU A 253 11.81 13.03 -3.44
C GLU A 253 12.12 11.53 -3.41
N PHE A 254 11.61 10.86 -2.38
CA PHE A 254 11.62 9.41 -2.22
C PHE A 254 10.20 8.88 -2.10
N VAL A 255 9.88 7.86 -2.91
CA VAL A 255 8.57 7.23 -2.95
C VAL A 255 8.70 5.71 -2.89
N THR A 256 8.05 5.08 -1.92
CA THR A 256 8.05 3.61 -1.76
C THR A 256 6.62 3.09 -1.59
N ALA A 257 6.28 2.05 -2.34
CA ALA A 257 5.01 1.35 -2.18
C ALA A 257 5.03 0.44 -0.95
N ALA A 258 3.92 0.40 -0.22
CA ALA A 258 3.75 -0.38 1.00
C ALA A 258 2.26 -0.70 1.24
N GLY A 259 1.98 -1.51 2.26
CA GLY A 259 0.62 -1.85 2.67
C GLY A 259 0.11 -3.21 2.19
N ILE A 260 0.90 -3.95 1.39
CA ILE A 260 0.66 -5.35 1.05
C ILE A 260 1.80 -6.18 1.63
N THR A 261 1.46 -7.21 2.40
CA THR A 261 2.45 -8.08 3.03
C THR A 261 2.87 -9.21 2.10
N HIS A 262 4.03 -9.83 2.34
CA HIS A 262 4.58 -10.87 1.47
C HIS A 262 3.66 -12.10 1.43
N GLY A 263 3.04 -12.44 2.57
CA GLY A 263 2.04 -13.51 2.67
C GLY A 263 0.69 -13.20 2.01
N MET A 264 0.34 -11.94 1.78
CA MET A 264 -0.86 -11.56 1.02
C MET A 264 -0.65 -11.65 -0.50
N ASP A 265 0.57 -11.38 -0.98
CA ASP A 265 0.87 -11.45 -2.41
C ASP A 265 1.19 -12.87 -2.89
N GLN A 266 1.85 -13.66 -2.03
CA GLN A 266 2.09 -15.09 -2.26
C GLN A 266 1.01 -15.93 -1.57
N ALA A 267 -0.19 -15.96 -2.14
CA ALA A 267 -1.20 -16.95 -1.76
C ALA A 267 -0.73 -18.36 -2.16
N LYS A 268 0.17 -18.95 -1.37
CA LYS A 268 0.40 -20.40 -1.39
C LYS A 268 -0.84 -21.07 -0.82
N PRO A 269 -1.34 -22.16 -1.44
CA PRO A 269 -2.39 -22.96 -0.82
C PRO A 269 -1.99 -23.34 0.60
N LEU A 270 -2.93 -23.24 1.55
CA LEU A 270 -2.70 -23.73 2.90
C LEU A 270 -2.22 -25.18 2.84
N SER A 271 -1.22 -25.50 3.65
CA SER A 271 -0.85 -26.89 3.88
C SER A 271 -2.02 -27.67 4.48
N GLN A 272 -1.93 -29.00 4.43
CA GLN A 272 -2.94 -29.86 5.06
C GLN A 272 -3.06 -29.59 6.57
N GLU A 273 -1.94 -29.36 7.24
CA GLU A 273 -1.89 -29.08 8.68
C GLU A 273 -2.55 -27.74 9.02
N GLU A 274 -2.30 -26.70 8.22
CA GLU A 274 -2.94 -25.39 8.36
C GLU A 274 -4.46 -25.47 8.11
N SER A 275 -4.87 -26.25 7.10
CA SER A 275 -6.29 -26.50 6.81
C SER A 275 -6.97 -27.23 7.98
N THR A 276 -6.30 -28.19 8.61
CA THR A 276 -6.79 -28.88 9.81
C THR A 276 -7.00 -27.92 10.98
N LEU A 277 -6.23 -26.83 11.11
CA LEU A 277 -6.50 -25.84 12.17
C LEU A 277 -7.86 -25.17 12.01
N ILE A 278 -8.26 -24.84 10.78
CA ILE A 278 -9.58 -24.26 10.48
C ILE A 278 -10.68 -25.23 10.90
N GLU A 279 -10.54 -26.51 10.54
CA GLU A 279 -11.49 -27.56 10.90
C GLU A 279 -11.62 -27.71 12.42
N ARG A 280 -10.48 -27.72 13.14
CA ARG A 280 -10.45 -27.92 14.60
C ARG A 280 -11.03 -26.73 15.37
N ALA A 281 -10.71 -25.50 14.95
CA ALA A 281 -11.31 -24.30 15.53
C ALA A 281 -12.83 -24.24 15.24
N THR A 282 -13.24 -24.57 14.02
CA THR A 282 -14.66 -24.64 13.62
C THR A 282 -15.43 -25.69 14.43
N ALA A 283 -14.87 -26.88 14.59
CA ALA A 283 -15.47 -27.93 15.41
C ALA A 283 -15.58 -27.50 16.88
N THR A 284 -14.56 -26.80 17.41
CA THR A 284 -14.55 -26.29 18.78
C THR A 284 -15.68 -25.29 19.01
N ILE A 285 -15.82 -24.27 18.15
CA ILE A 285 -16.88 -23.25 18.32
C ILE A 285 -18.29 -23.83 18.09
N ASN A 286 -18.43 -24.83 17.23
CA ASN A 286 -19.72 -25.49 16.98
C ASN A 286 -20.10 -26.52 18.08
N SER A 287 -19.15 -26.91 18.94
CA SER A 287 -19.41 -27.86 20.03
C SER A 287 -20.04 -27.24 21.27
N ILE A 288 -20.08 -25.90 21.35
CA ILE A 288 -20.64 -25.15 22.47
C ILE A 288 -21.93 -24.43 22.07
N PRO A 289 -22.83 -24.12 23.03
CA PRO A 289 -24.00 -23.30 22.75
C PRO A 289 -23.62 -21.91 22.21
N ILE A 290 -24.46 -21.35 21.33
CA ILE A 290 -24.29 -19.99 20.83
C ILE A 290 -24.31 -19.03 22.03
N SER A 291 -23.28 -18.19 22.12
CA SER A 291 -23.07 -17.24 23.19
C SER A 291 -22.34 -16.01 22.66
N GLU A 292 -22.68 -14.83 23.18
CA GLU A 292 -21.91 -13.61 22.92
C GLU A 292 -20.58 -13.61 23.69
N ASP A 293 -20.57 -14.22 24.88
CA ASP A 293 -19.39 -14.27 25.75
C ASP A 293 -18.33 -15.26 25.26
N TYR A 294 -18.78 -16.34 24.60
CA TYR A 294 -17.95 -17.44 24.07
C TYR A 294 -18.16 -17.58 22.55
N SER A 295 -17.87 -16.52 21.81
CA SER A 295 -18.26 -16.38 20.39
C SER A 295 -17.16 -16.69 19.37
N VAL A 296 -15.92 -16.92 19.82
CA VAL A 296 -14.76 -17.20 18.96
C VAL A 296 -13.97 -18.37 19.53
N ALA A 297 -13.61 -19.34 18.69
CA ALA A 297 -12.63 -20.37 19.02
C ALA A 297 -11.33 -20.17 18.24
N SER A 298 -10.24 -20.70 18.77
CA SER A 298 -8.94 -20.72 18.11
C SER A 298 -8.33 -22.11 18.15
N ALA A 299 -7.48 -22.40 17.16
CA ALA A 299 -6.63 -23.59 17.13
C ALA A 299 -5.20 -23.19 16.76
N ALA A 300 -4.21 -23.74 17.46
CA ALA A 300 -2.80 -23.54 17.15
C ALA A 300 -2.05 -24.87 16.98
N LEU A 301 -1.15 -24.90 16.02
CA LEU A 301 -0.19 -25.97 15.77
C LEU A 301 1.11 -25.68 16.53
N SER A 302 1.61 -26.67 17.23
CA SER A 302 2.93 -26.63 17.85
C SER A 302 3.99 -27.29 16.97
N SER A 303 5.25 -26.94 17.22
CA SER A 303 6.43 -27.47 16.54
C SER A 303 6.62 -28.99 16.68
N ASP A 304 5.97 -29.63 17.66
CA ASP A 304 5.94 -31.09 17.82
C ASP A 304 4.72 -31.77 17.15
N GLY A 305 3.91 -31.01 16.41
CA GLY A 305 2.76 -31.49 15.67
C GLY A 305 1.45 -31.56 16.45
N ARG A 306 1.44 -31.24 17.76
CA ARG A 306 0.20 -31.19 18.55
C ARG A 306 -0.63 -29.96 18.19
N ILE A 307 -1.96 -30.13 18.18
CA ILE A 307 -2.93 -29.04 17.98
C ILE A 307 -3.66 -28.76 19.29
N PHE A 308 -3.68 -27.49 19.69
CA PHE A 308 -4.36 -26.99 20.88
C PHE A 308 -5.54 -26.11 20.48
N THR A 309 -6.66 -26.21 21.20
CA THR A 309 -7.85 -25.39 20.96
C THR A 309 -8.30 -24.66 22.22
N GLY A 310 -9.06 -23.58 22.02
CA GLY A 310 -9.55 -22.73 23.10
C GLY A 310 -10.66 -21.82 22.61
N VAL A 311 -11.49 -21.33 23.54
CA VAL A 311 -12.59 -20.41 23.27
C VAL A 311 -12.35 -19.13 24.04
N ASN A 312 -12.68 -17.98 23.45
CA ASN A 312 -12.53 -16.69 24.11
C ASN A 312 -13.39 -16.63 25.38
N VAL A 313 -13.01 -15.77 26.32
CA VAL A 313 -13.87 -15.36 27.42
C VAL A 313 -14.01 -13.85 27.32
N TYR A 314 -15.15 -13.40 26.79
CA TYR A 314 -15.41 -11.97 26.71
C TYR A 314 -15.61 -11.38 28.10
N HIS A 315 -15.08 -10.17 28.29
CA HIS A 315 -15.39 -9.33 29.44
C HIS A 315 -15.11 -7.88 29.05
N PHE A 316 -15.92 -6.94 29.56
CA PHE A 316 -15.81 -5.52 29.20
C PHE A 316 -14.47 -4.88 29.61
N THR A 317 -13.76 -5.45 30.59
CA THR A 317 -12.40 -5.00 30.98
C THR A 317 -11.29 -5.57 30.10
N GLY A 318 -11.64 -6.31 29.03
CA GLY A 318 -10.68 -6.92 28.12
C GLY A 318 -10.35 -8.38 28.45
N GLY A 319 -11.37 -9.24 28.58
CA GLY A 319 -11.18 -10.70 28.73
C GLY A 319 -10.36 -11.34 27.58
N PRO A 320 -9.80 -12.54 27.76
CA PRO A 320 -8.87 -13.14 26.80
C PRO A 320 -9.57 -13.50 25.49
N CYS A 321 -8.93 -13.15 24.38
CA CYS A 321 -9.31 -13.65 23.07
C CYS A 321 -8.97 -15.14 22.96
N ALA A 322 -9.60 -15.85 22.03
CA ALA A 322 -9.45 -17.29 21.90
C ALA A 322 -7.99 -17.71 21.66
N GLU A 323 -7.22 -16.89 20.93
CA GLU A 323 -5.80 -17.10 20.69
C GLU A 323 -5.00 -17.11 22.00
N LEU A 324 -5.28 -16.18 22.92
CA LEU A 324 -4.60 -16.11 24.23
C LEU A 324 -4.96 -17.30 25.12
N VAL A 325 -6.21 -17.78 25.05
CA VAL A 325 -6.62 -19.00 25.74
C VAL A 325 -5.87 -20.20 25.21
N VAL A 326 -5.70 -20.31 23.88
CA VAL A 326 -4.90 -21.37 23.25
C VAL A 326 -3.44 -21.33 23.69
N LEU A 327 -2.83 -20.14 23.80
CA LEU A 327 -1.45 -20.01 24.32
C LEU A 327 -1.34 -20.59 25.74
N GLY A 328 -2.28 -20.26 26.62
CA GLY A 328 -2.32 -20.81 27.98
C GLY A 328 -2.51 -22.33 27.99
N THR A 329 -3.41 -22.86 27.16
CA THR A 329 -3.65 -24.31 27.02
C THR A 329 -2.40 -25.03 26.52
N ALA A 330 -1.72 -24.49 25.51
CA ALA A 330 -0.49 -25.04 24.97
C ALA A 330 0.64 -25.02 26.00
N ALA A 331 0.80 -23.91 26.74
CA ALA A 331 1.79 -23.79 27.81
C ALA A 331 1.54 -24.79 28.94
N ALA A 332 0.29 -24.98 29.36
CA ALA A 332 -0.08 -25.97 30.38
C ALA A 332 0.24 -27.42 29.96
N ALA A 333 0.25 -27.69 28.65
CA ALA A 333 0.64 -28.97 28.08
C ALA A 333 2.14 -29.08 27.76
N ALA A 334 2.96 -28.12 28.23
CA ALA A 334 4.38 -27.98 27.90
C ALA A 334 4.64 -28.08 26.39
N ALA A 335 3.79 -27.42 25.60
CA ALA A 335 4.07 -27.20 24.19
C ALA A 335 5.28 -26.26 24.07
N GLY A 336 6.20 -26.60 23.15
CA GLY A 336 7.26 -25.68 22.74
C GLY A 336 6.71 -24.56 21.86
N ASN A 337 7.49 -24.14 20.86
CA ASN A 337 7.06 -23.08 19.95
C ASN A 337 5.80 -23.45 19.18
N LEU A 338 4.88 -22.49 19.05
CA LEU A 338 3.73 -22.58 18.16
C LEU A 338 4.10 -22.03 16.78
N THR A 339 3.68 -22.73 15.73
CA THR A 339 4.09 -22.47 14.34
C THR A 339 2.98 -21.85 13.51
N CYS A 340 1.71 -22.17 13.80
CA CYS A 340 0.57 -21.58 13.13
C CYS A 340 -0.67 -21.48 14.03
N ILE A 341 -1.51 -20.47 13.84
CA ILE A 341 -2.75 -20.26 14.60
C ILE A 341 -3.89 -19.73 13.72
N VAL A 342 -5.13 -20.03 14.07
CA VAL A 342 -6.33 -19.47 13.43
C VAL A 342 -7.40 -19.13 14.46
N ALA A 343 -8.21 -18.11 14.20
CA ALA A 343 -9.41 -17.79 14.98
C ALA A 343 -10.66 -17.90 14.10
N ILE A 344 -11.71 -18.54 14.61
CA ILE A 344 -13.00 -18.77 13.93
C ILE A 344 -14.13 -18.23 14.78
N GLY A 345 -14.95 -17.35 14.21
CA GLY A 345 -16.18 -16.88 14.85
C GLY A 345 -17.32 -17.88 14.68
N ASN A 346 -18.19 -17.96 15.69
CA ASN A 346 -19.46 -18.68 15.65
C ASN A 346 -20.39 -18.19 14.51
N GLU A 347 -21.51 -18.89 14.30
CA GLU A 347 -22.57 -18.47 13.37
C GLU A 347 -22.06 -18.21 11.94
N ASN A 348 -21.13 -19.05 11.48
CA ASN A 348 -20.52 -18.96 10.14
C ASN A 348 -19.80 -17.63 9.86
N ARG A 349 -19.40 -16.87 10.89
CA ARG A 349 -18.56 -15.67 10.71
C ARG A 349 -17.18 -16.01 10.11
N GLY A 350 -16.74 -17.26 10.27
CA GLY A 350 -15.55 -17.81 9.61
C GLY A 350 -14.25 -17.26 10.20
N ILE A 351 -13.19 -17.25 9.39
CA ILE A 351 -11.85 -16.80 9.81
C ILE A 351 -11.87 -15.33 10.20
N LEU A 352 -11.35 -15.05 11.40
CA LEU A 352 -11.15 -13.72 11.96
C LEU A 352 -9.65 -13.43 12.03
N SER A 353 -9.28 -12.19 11.71
CA SER A 353 -7.91 -11.73 11.93
C SER A 353 -7.64 -11.53 13.43
N PRO A 354 -6.47 -11.92 13.96
CA PRO A 354 -6.12 -11.63 15.34
C PRO A 354 -6.18 -10.14 15.64
N CYS A 355 -6.68 -9.77 16.82
CA CYS A 355 -6.71 -8.38 17.26
C CYS A 355 -5.30 -7.85 17.61
N GLY A 356 -5.13 -6.53 17.73
CA GLY A 356 -3.82 -5.93 17.99
C GLY A 356 -3.11 -6.49 19.23
N ARG A 357 -3.84 -6.72 20.33
CA ARG A 357 -3.28 -7.33 21.55
C ARG A 357 -2.78 -8.76 21.30
N CYS A 358 -3.56 -9.58 20.61
CA CYS A 358 -3.13 -10.94 20.27
C CYS A 358 -1.91 -10.91 19.35
N ARG A 359 -1.86 -10.00 18.37
CA ARG A 359 -0.70 -9.87 17.49
C ARG A 359 0.57 -9.55 18.24
N GLN A 360 0.51 -8.62 19.20
CA GLN A 360 1.66 -8.27 20.03
C GLN A 360 2.11 -9.48 20.86
N VAL A 361 1.21 -10.11 21.62
CA VAL A 361 1.56 -11.26 22.46
C VAL A 361 2.12 -12.43 21.63
N LEU A 362 1.53 -12.70 20.46
CA LEU A 362 2.02 -13.73 19.55
C LEU A 362 3.41 -13.39 19.00
N LEU A 363 3.67 -12.13 18.68
CA LEU A 363 4.98 -11.66 18.24
C LEU A 363 6.03 -11.82 19.35
N ASP A 364 5.69 -11.46 20.59
CA ASP A 364 6.60 -11.49 21.73
C ASP A 364 6.95 -12.92 22.13
N LEU A 365 5.96 -13.82 22.16
CA LEU A 365 6.14 -15.20 22.64
C LEU A 365 6.53 -16.19 21.55
N HIS A 366 6.07 -15.97 20.31
CA HIS A 366 6.29 -16.86 19.18
C HIS A 366 6.57 -16.05 17.90
N PRO A 367 7.71 -15.34 17.80
CA PRO A 367 7.98 -14.39 16.71
C PRO A 367 7.97 -14.99 15.29
N GLY A 368 8.09 -16.32 15.18
CA GLY A 368 7.98 -17.07 13.92
C GLY A 368 6.60 -17.65 13.62
N ILE A 369 5.59 -17.46 14.48
CA ILE A 369 4.25 -18.01 14.27
C ILE A 369 3.57 -17.35 13.07
N LYS A 370 2.81 -18.14 12.30
CA LYS A 370 1.88 -17.64 11.29
C LYS A 370 0.46 -17.57 11.83
N ALA A 371 -0.32 -16.60 11.39
CA ALA A 371 -1.76 -16.58 11.59
C ALA A 371 -2.50 -16.78 10.26
N ILE A 372 -3.47 -17.68 10.26
CA ILE A 372 -4.38 -17.85 9.12
C ILE A 372 -5.41 -16.73 9.16
N VAL A 373 -5.40 -15.89 8.14
CA VAL A 373 -6.30 -14.75 7.93
C VAL A 373 -6.99 -14.89 6.57
N LYS A 374 -7.89 -13.96 6.25
CA LYS A 374 -8.44 -13.83 4.89
C LYS A 374 -7.57 -12.88 4.09
N ASP A 375 -7.22 -13.25 2.86
CA ASP A 375 -6.54 -12.38 1.90
C ASP A 375 -7.51 -11.36 1.25
N SER A 376 -7.02 -10.60 0.26
CA SER A 376 -7.80 -9.58 -0.47
C SER A 376 -8.97 -10.16 -1.25
N ASP A 377 -8.89 -11.43 -1.67
CA ASP A 377 -9.94 -12.18 -2.37
C ASP A 377 -10.86 -12.96 -1.40
N GLY A 378 -10.64 -12.81 -0.08
CA GLY A 378 -11.39 -13.47 0.97
C GLY A 378 -11.02 -14.94 1.18
N GLN A 379 -9.95 -15.42 0.55
CA GLN A 379 -9.44 -16.79 0.71
C GLN A 379 -8.55 -16.90 1.95
N PRO A 380 -8.48 -18.10 2.59
CA PRO A 380 -7.57 -18.32 3.71
C PRO A 380 -6.09 -18.26 3.30
N ALA A 381 -5.29 -17.48 4.01
CA ALA A 381 -3.85 -17.37 3.83
C ALA A 381 -3.11 -17.35 5.17
N ALA A 382 -1.99 -18.09 5.26
CA ALA A 382 -1.13 -18.11 6.45
C ALA A 382 -0.05 -17.03 6.35
N VAL A 383 -0.13 -16.01 7.21
CA VAL A 383 0.73 -14.82 7.19
C VAL A 383 1.59 -14.77 8.45
N GLY A 384 2.87 -14.43 8.35
CA GLY A 384 3.75 -14.32 9.52
C GLY A 384 3.27 -13.25 10.50
N ILE A 385 3.41 -13.47 11.81
CA ILE A 385 2.88 -12.53 12.80
C ILE A 385 3.52 -11.14 12.73
N ARG A 386 4.82 -11.07 12.39
CA ARG A 386 5.56 -9.82 12.14
C ARG A 386 4.95 -9.00 11.02
N GLU A 387 4.41 -9.65 10.01
CA GLU A 387 3.77 -8.98 8.87
C GLU A 387 2.40 -8.40 9.25
N LEU A 388 1.71 -9.02 10.21
CA LEU A 388 0.43 -8.53 10.72
C LEU A 388 0.57 -7.39 11.73
N LEU A 389 1.77 -7.14 12.25
CA LEU A 389 2.05 -6.05 13.20
C LEU A 389 3.33 -5.30 12.81
N PRO A 390 3.33 -4.54 11.70
CA PRO A 390 4.47 -3.72 11.33
C PRO A 390 4.71 -2.64 12.38
N SER A 391 5.97 -2.43 12.75
CA SER A 391 6.38 -1.50 13.82
C SER A 391 5.72 -1.78 15.17
N GLY A 392 5.61 -3.08 15.54
CA GLY A 392 5.12 -3.51 16.85
C GLY A 392 5.86 -2.85 18.01
N TYR A 393 5.20 -2.76 19.16
CA TYR A 393 5.81 -2.17 20.35
C TYR A 393 6.95 -3.08 20.82
N VAL A 394 8.13 -2.51 21.00
CA VAL A 394 9.28 -3.23 21.58
C VAL A 394 9.32 -2.86 23.06
N TRP A 395 9.12 -3.84 23.93
CA TRP A 395 9.24 -3.62 25.37
C TRP A 395 10.72 -3.68 25.75
N GLU A 396 11.18 -2.78 26.62
CA GLU A 396 12.61 -2.63 26.98
C GLU A 396 13.24 -3.92 27.57
N GLY A 397 12.44 -4.87 28.06
CA GLY A 397 12.89 -6.18 28.51
C GLY A 397 13.34 -7.13 27.39
N ASP A 398 13.00 -6.86 26.12
CA ASP A 398 13.36 -7.71 24.97
C ASP A 398 14.72 -7.34 24.36
N ILE A 399 15.38 -6.28 24.86
CA ILE A 399 16.65 -5.75 24.33
C ILE A 399 17.82 -6.72 24.55
N GLU A 400 17.76 -7.58 25.58
CA GLU A 400 18.79 -8.62 25.79
C GLU A 400 18.71 -9.76 24.74
N PHE A 401 17.52 -10.08 24.23
CA PHE A 401 17.34 -11.18 23.27
C PHE A 401 17.73 -10.79 21.83
N LEU A 402 17.51 -9.53 21.44
CA LEU A 402 17.87 -9.02 20.11
C LEU A 402 19.37 -8.78 19.92
N GLN A 403 20.16 -8.66 21.00
CA GLN A 403 21.61 -8.48 20.90
C GLN A 403 22.36 -9.79 20.56
N ASP A 404 21.78 -10.96 20.83
CA ASP A 404 22.41 -12.25 20.55
C ASP A 404 22.21 -12.73 19.09
N GLU A 405 21.10 -12.39 18.43
CA GLU A 405 20.91 -12.72 16.99
C GLU A 405 21.76 -11.86 16.04
N MET A 406 22.25 -10.69 16.49
CA MET A 406 23.11 -9.82 15.68
C MET A 406 24.61 -10.18 15.79
N ARG A 407 24.95 -11.30 16.42
CA ARG A 407 26.35 -11.74 16.66
C ARG A 407 26.77 -13.04 15.97
N LEU A 408 26.03 -13.51 14.97
CA LEU A 408 26.46 -14.59 14.06
C LEU A 408 26.64 -14.12 12.62
#